data_AF-A0A9E0LUU8-F1
#
_entry.id   AF-A0A9E0LUU8-F1
#
_cell.length_a   1.000
_cell.length_b   1.000
_cell.length_c   1.000
_cell.angle_alpha   90.00
_cell.angle_beta   90.00
_cell.angle_gamma   90.00
#
_symmetry.space_group_name_H-M   'P 1'
#
loop_
_entity.id
_entity.type
_entity.pdbx_description
1 polymer ?
#
loop_
_entity_poly.entity_id
_entity_poly.type
_entity_poly.pdbx_seq_one_letter_code
_entity_poly.pdbx_strand_id
1 'polypeptide(L)'
;PHAADEKGLLLETEKDGCLGCHKEVVTAAMTVLHGPIRDGSCTGCHEPHGGQETKLLVESFPATAYVPYTDTAYALCFTCHERDLLKYPDTSFATGFRDGERNLHFLHVNNAQKGRSCVLCHNLHGGTNDALIAESVTFGSWKLPLKFVPSENGGSCAPGCHRPATYDRKAPGKKP
;
A
#
# COMPACT_ATOMS: atom_id res chain seq x y z
N PRO A 1 13.88 -40.84 0.12
CA PRO A 1 14.55 -39.53 0.24
C PRO A 1 13.80 -38.46 -0.58
N HIS A 2 12.80 -37.85 0.04
CA HIS A 2 12.09 -36.64 -0.41
C HIS A 2 11.68 -35.87 0.85
N ALA A 3 12.65 -35.68 1.75
CA ALA A 3 12.43 -35.02 3.02
C ALA A 3 13.22 -33.72 2.99
N ALA A 4 12.51 -32.63 3.25
CA ALA A 4 13.10 -31.34 3.56
C ALA A 4 12.34 -30.78 4.77
N ASP A 5 13.02 -29.92 5.53
CA ASP A 5 12.53 -29.48 6.84
C ASP A 5 11.47 -28.37 6.72
N GLU A 6 11.38 -27.71 5.56
CA GLU A 6 10.45 -26.62 5.31
C GLU A 6 9.06 -27.09 4.85
N LYS A 7 8.05 -26.27 5.14
CA LYS A 7 6.66 -26.54 4.76
C LYS A 7 6.55 -26.71 3.24
N GLY A 8 5.84 -27.76 2.81
CA GLY A 8 5.70 -28.06 1.38
C GLY A 8 6.93 -28.75 0.77
N LEU A 9 7.83 -29.28 1.60
CA LEU A 9 9.05 -29.99 1.19
C LEU A 9 10.03 -29.10 0.39
N LEU A 10 10.12 -27.83 0.77
CA LEU A 10 11.05 -26.88 0.15
C LEU A 10 12.49 -27.12 0.65
N LEU A 11 13.46 -26.93 -0.24
CA LEU A 11 14.88 -27.09 0.09
C LEU A 11 15.47 -25.92 0.90
N GLU A 12 14.78 -24.78 0.88
CA GLU A 12 15.14 -23.54 1.54
C GLU A 12 13.87 -22.82 2.01
N THR A 13 14.03 -21.79 2.85
CA THR A 13 12.87 -21.03 3.32
C THR A 13 12.12 -20.41 2.14
N GLU A 14 10.81 -20.21 2.29
CA GLU A 14 9.98 -19.60 1.24
C GLU A 14 10.56 -18.25 0.78
N LYS A 15 10.98 -17.43 1.74
CA LYS A 15 11.64 -16.15 1.48
C LYS A 15 12.91 -16.31 0.66
N ASP A 16 13.79 -17.23 1.04
CA ASP A 16 15.08 -17.42 0.36
C ASP A 16 14.88 -17.92 -1.07
N GLY A 17 13.93 -18.85 -1.29
CA GLY A 17 13.59 -19.31 -2.63
C GLY A 17 13.07 -18.19 -3.54
N CYS A 18 12.23 -17.29 -2.98
CA CYS A 18 11.72 -16.14 -3.73
C CYS A 18 12.82 -15.10 -4.01
N LEU A 19 13.56 -14.71 -2.97
CA LEU A 19 14.58 -13.65 -3.03
C LEU A 19 15.90 -14.13 -3.67
N GLY A 20 16.09 -15.43 -3.86
CA GLY A 20 17.21 -15.98 -4.63
C GLY A 20 17.31 -15.38 -6.03
N CYS A 21 16.14 -15.10 -6.64
CA CYS A 21 16.02 -14.41 -7.92
C CYS A 21 15.47 -12.97 -7.78
N HIS A 22 14.48 -12.72 -6.91
CA HIS A 22 13.81 -11.42 -6.78
C HIS A 22 14.46 -10.49 -5.73
N LYS A 23 15.78 -10.34 -5.80
CA LYS A 23 16.62 -9.67 -4.78
C LYS A 23 16.24 -8.22 -4.49
N GLU A 24 15.65 -7.52 -5.45
CA GLU A 24 15.34 -6.09 -5.34
C GLU A 24 13.93 -5.82 -4.80
N VAL A 25 13.11 -6.86 -4.62
CA VAL A 25 11.72 -6.71 -4.14
C VAL A 25 11.68 -6.34 -2.66
N VAL A 26 12.58 -6.94 -1.87
CA VAL A 26 12.78 -6.63 -0.46
C VAL A 26 14.25 -6.37 -0.26
N THR A 27 14.59 -5.15 0.13
CA THR A 27 15.99 -4.73 0.30
C THR A 27 16.29 -4.43 1.76
N ALA A 28 17.58 -4.48 2.12
CA ALA A 28 18.03 -4.12 3.47
C ALA A 28 17.75 -2.65 3.83
N ALA A 29 17.45 -1.79 2.84
CA ALA A 29 17.07 -0.41 3.07
C ALA A 29 15.62 -0.25 3.58
N MET A 30 14.77 -1.25 3.37
CA MET A 30 13.38 -1.22 3.86
C MET A 30 13.35 -1.54 5.35
N THR A 31 12.94 -0.57 6.15
CA THR A 31 12.87 -0.69 7.61
C THR A 31 11.44 -0.98 8.10
N VAL A 32 10.44 -0.70 7.27
CA VAL A 32 9.02 -0.98 7.51
C VAL A 32 8.55 -1.95 6.44
N LEU A 33 7.95 -3.08 6.85
CA LEU A 33 7.50 -4.15 5.97
C LEU A 33 6.03 -4.48 6.24
N HIS A 34 5.30 -4.91 5.21
CA HIS A 34 4.02 -5.58 5.43
C HIS A 34 4.24 -6.89 6.21
N GLY A 35 3.30 -7.25 7.08
CA GLY A 35 3.39 -8.39 7.99
C GLY A 35 3.85 -9.70 7.33
N PRO A 36 3.20 -10.16 6.25
CA PRO A 36 3.61 -11.38 5.55
C PRO A 36 5.08 -11.36 5.10
N ILE A 37 5.57 -10.20 4.66
CA ILE A 37 6.94 -10.05 4.16
C ILE A 37 7.97 -10.02 5.29
N ARG A 38 7.64 -9.34 6.40
CA ARG A 38 8.43 -9.38 7.63
C ARG A 38 8.60 -10.83 8.11
N ASP A 39 7.52 -11.60 8.02
CA ASP A 39 7.46 -12.97 8.52
C ASP A 39 7.95 -14.01 7.47
N GLY A 40 8.40 -13.57 6.30
CA GLY A 40 8.94 -14.42 5.24
C GLY A 40 7.90 -15.25 4.47
N SER A 41 6.62 -14.92 4.60
CA SER A 41 5.48 -15.58 3.94
C SER A 41 5.03 -14.75 2.73
N CYS A 42 5.71 -14.94 1.60
CA CYS A 42 5.34 -14.38 0.31
C CYS A 42 3.97 -14.89 -0.17
N THR A 43 3.60 -16.12 0.22
CA THR A 43 2.33 -16.79 -0.09
C THR A 43 1.13 -16.20 0.64
N GLY A 44 1.35 -15.31 1.61
CA GLY A 44 0.27 -14.50 2.19
C GLY A 44 -0.39 -13.56 1.18
N CYS A 45 0.29 -13.25 0.07
CA CYS A 45 -0.26 -12.44 -1.02
C CYS A 45 -0.08 -13.06 -2.41
N HIS A 46 0.86 -13.98 -2.59
CA HIS A 46 1.16 -14.61 -3.88
C HIS A 46 0.75 -16.10 -3.93
N GLU A 47 0.33 -16.57 -5.10
CA GLU A 47 0.03 -17.97 -5.41
C GLU A 47 1.02 -18.48 -6.48
N PRO A 48 2.25 -18.88 -6.08
CA PRO A 48 3.38 -19.10 -6.98
C PRO A 48 3.20 -20.24 -7.99
N HIS A 49 2.14 -21.05 -7.87
CA HIS A 49 1.86 -22.19 -8.76
C HIS A 49 0.50 -22.09 -9.46
N GLY A 50 0.30 -21.01 -10.22
CA GLY A 50 -0.87 -20.87 -11.09
C GLY A 50 -1.92 -19.90 -10.58
N GLY A 51 -1.53 -18.93 -9.75
CA GLY A 51 -2.38 -17.77 -9.43
C GLY A 51 -2.94 -17.12 -10.69
N GLN A 52 -4.25 -16.85 -10.68
CA GLN A 52 -4.96 -16.31 -11.84
C GLN A 52 -4.81 -14.80 -11.97
N GLU A 53 -4.48 -14.12 -10.87
CA GLU A 53 -4.29 -12.68 -10.85
C GLU A 53 -2.89 -12.29 -11.35
N THR A 54 -2.77 -11.05 -11.82
CA THR A 54 -1.51 -10.51 -12.32
C THR A 54 -0.45 -10.53 -11.22
N LYS A 55 0.80 -10.93 -11.55
CA LYS A 55 1.88 -11.20 -10.59
C LYS A 55 1.59 -12.32 -9.60
N LEU A 56 0.73 -13.27 -10.00
CA LEU A 56 0.37 -14.42 -9.18
C LEU A 56 -0.21 -13.99 -7.84
N LEU A 57 -1.08 -12.99 -7.79
CA LEU A 57 -1.69 -12.57 -6.53
C LEU A 57 -2.83 -13.52 -6.13
N VAL A 58 -3.12 -13.63 -4.84
CA VAL A 58 -4.21 -14.46 -4.33
C VAL A 58 -5.59 -13.84 -4.56
N GLU A 59 -5.64 -12.53 -4.77
CA GLU A 59 -6.86 -11.74 -4.95
C GLU A 59 -6.58 -10.52 -5.84
N SER A 60 -7.65 -9.90 -6.34
CA SER A 60 -7.53 -8.82 -7.31
C SER A 60 -6.91 -7.55 -6.73
N PHE A 61 -6.09 -6.90 -7.55
CA PHE A 61 -5.34 -5.69 -7.23
C PHE A 61 -5.14 -4.84 -8.50
N PRO A 62 -5.31 -3.50 -8.47
CA PRO A 62 -5.22 -2.69 -9.67
C PRO A 62 -3.77 -2.31 -9.96
N ALA A 63 -3.24 -2.76 -11.10
CA ALA A 63 -1.85 -2.49 -11.50
C ALA A 63 -1.58 -1.04 -11.95
N THR A 64 -2.62 -0.21 -12.09
CA THR A 64 -2.52 1.16 -12.61
C THR A 64 -2.60 2.22 -11.51
N ALA A 65 -2.05 3.40 -11.77
CA ALA A 65 -2.08 4.54 -10.85
C ALA A 65 -3.50 5.08 -10.59
N TYR A 66 -4.38 4.96 -11.60
CA TYR A 66 -5.76 5.38 -11.53
C TYR A 66 -6.68 4.24 -11.95
N VAL A 67 -7.73 4.02 -11.18
CA VAL A 67 -8.76 3.01 -11.41
C VAL A 67 -10.08 3.46 -10.78
N PRO A 68 -11.25 3.22 -11.40
CA PRO A 68 -12.53 3.35 -10.71
C PRO A 68 -12.54 2.52 -9.41
N TYR A 69 -13.06 3.09 -8.34
CA TYR A 69 -13.21 2.34 -7.11
C TYR A 69 -14.27 1.25 -7.24
N THR A 70 -13.89 0.01 -6.92
CA THR A 70 -14.80 -1.07 -6.55
C THR A 70 -14.17 -1.86 -5.40
N ASP A 71 -15.00 -2.46 -4.54
CA ASP A 71 -14.50 -3.35 -3.48
C ASP A 71 -13.65 -4.49 -4.06
N THR A 72 -14.04 -4.98 -5.25
CA THR A 72 -13.34 -6.07 -5.94
C THR A 72 -11.98 -5.64 -6.48
N ALA A 73 -11.82 -4.39 -6.94
CA ALA A 73 -10.54 -3.91 -7.47
C ALA A 73 -9.44 -3.90 -6.42
N TYR A 74 -9.79 -3.88 -5.13
CA TYR A 74 -8.86 -3.87 -3.99
C TYR A 74 -9.04 -5.11 -3.09
N ALA A 75 -9.62 -6.19 -3.61
CA ALA A 75 -9.93 -7.40 -2.85
C ALA A 75 -8.71 -7.92 -2.06
N LEU A 76 -7.51 -7.87 -2.66
CA LEU A 76 -6.26 -8.26 -2.00
C LEU A 76 -6.00 -7.48 -0.72
N CYS A 77 -6.17 -6.16 -0.75
CA CYS A 77 -5.93 -5.31 0.42
C CYS A 77 -6.93 -5.64 1.54
N PHE A 78 -8.18 -5.94 1.16
CA PHE A 78 -9.25 -6.23 2.11
C PHE A 78 -9.24 -7.65 2.69
N THR A 79 -8.27 -8.48 2.31
CA THR A 79 -7.99 -9.72 3.04
C THR A 79 -7.50 -9.45 4.46
N CYS A 80 -6.92 -8.27 4.70
CA CYS A 80 -6.37 -7.86 6.00
C CYS A 80 -6.87 -6.47 6.47
N HIS A 81 -7.08 -5.52 5.57
CA HIS A 81 -7.51 -4.15 5.92
C HIS A 81 -9.03 -4.02 5.95
N GLU A 82 -9.55 -3.27 6.93
CA GLU A 82 -10.99 -3.02 7.04
C GLU A 82 -11.51 -2.10 5.95
N ARG A 83 -12.63 -2.47 5.31
CA ARG A 83 -13.24 -1.69 4.22
C ARG A 83 -13.75 -0.32 4.66
N ASP A 84 -13.96 -0.13 5.95
CA ASP A 84 -14.43 1.14 6.52
C ASP A 84 -13.52 2.32 6.17
N LEU A 85 -12.24 2.05 5.89
CA LEU A 85 -11.27 3.06 5.44
C LEU A 85 -11.73 3.82 4.18
N LEU A 86 -12.54 3.20 3.31
CA LEU A 86 -13.06 3.76 2.06
C LEU A 86 -14.58 3.90 2.00
N LYS A 87 -15.29 3.50 3.05
CA LYS A 87 -16.76 3.43 3.01
C LYS A 87 -17.42 4.77 3.30
N TYR A 88 -16.88 5.52 4.25
CA TYR A 88 -17.50 6.74 4.76
C TYR A 88 -16.77 7.99 4.25
N PRO A 89 -17.47 8.95 3.61
CA PRO A 89 -16.87 10.22 3.20
C PRO A 89 -16.42 11.07 4.38
N ASP A 90 -17.09 10.92 5.54
CA ASP A 90 -16.75 11.55 6.81
C ASP A 90 -16.71 10.50 7.92
N THR A 91 -15.65 10.48 8.73
CA THR A 91 -15.41 9.52 9.82
C THR A 91 -14.39 10.03 10.83
N SER A 92 -14.55 9.66 12.10
CA SER A 92 -13.57 9.87 13.18
C SER A 92 -12.76 8.64 13.52
N PHE A 93 -13.26 7.46 13.13
CA PHE A 93 -12.84 6.17 13.65
C PHE A 93 -12.19 5.28 12.59
N ALA A 94 -12.60 5.39 11.33
CA ALA A 94 -12.16 4.44 10.31
C ALA A 94 -10.74 4.72 9.81
N THR A 95 -10.23 5.95 9.98
CA THR A 95 -8.87 6.29 9.56
C THR A 95 -8.29 7.51 10.29
N GLY A 96 -6.96 7.54 10.41
CA GLY A 96 -6.20 8.72 10.84
C GLY A 96 -5.91 9.72 9.72
N PHE A 97 -6.02 9.33 8.45
CA PHE A 97 -5.81 10.24 7.32
C PHE A 97 -7.11 10.98 7.00
N ARG A 98 -7.39 12.01 7.80
CA ARG A 98 -8.63 12.80 7.72
C ARG A 98 -8.39 14.25 8.15
N ASP A 99 -9.06 15.19 7.48
CA ASP A 99 -9.06 16.62 7.84
C ASP A 99 -10.32 16.95 8.63
N GLY A 100 -10.21 17.11 9.95
CA GLY A 100 -11.37 16.96 10.82
C GLY A 100 -11.99 15.58 10.64
N GLU A 101 -13.30 15.51 10.38
CA GLU A 101 -13.97 14.24 10.07
C GLU A 101 -13.86 13.86 8.59
N ARG A 102 -13.42 14.75 7.70
CA ARG A 102 -13.37 14.46 6.26
C ARG A 102 -12.36 13.36 5.96
N ASN A 103 -12.83 12.21 5.49
CA ASN A 103 -12.00 11.07 5.16
C ASN A 103 -11.18 11.32 3.89
N LEU A 104 -9.85 11.48 4.04
CA LEU A 104 -8.98 11.74 2.90
C LEU A 104 -8.66 10.46 2.11
N HIS A 105 -8.76 9.27 2.69
CA HIS A 105 -8.70 8.04 1.90
C HIS A 105 -9.90 7.95 0.95
N PHE A 106 -11.12 8.15 1.46
CA PHE A 106 -12.33 8.19 0.65
C PHE A 106 -12.19 9.18 -0.51
N LEU A 107 -11.77 10.42 -0.20
CA LEU A 107 -11.64 11.49 -1.19
C LEU A 107 -10.75 11.12 -2.39
N HIS A 108 -9.64 10.41 -2.13
CA HIS A 108 -8.64 10.13 -3.15
C HIS A 108 -8.87 8.79 -3.86
N VAL A 109 -9.36 7.78 -3.14
CA VAL A 109 -9.47 6.41 -3.65
C VAL A 109 -10.89 6.10 -4.11
N ASN A 110 -11.91 6.49 -3.34
CA ASN A 110 -13.32 6.20 -3.63
C ASN A 110 -13.89 7.19 -4.66
N ASN A 111 -13.42 7.06 -5.90
CA ASN A 111 -13.91 7.84 -7.04
C ASN A 111 -14.30 6.88 -8.18
N ALA A 112 -15.51 7.07 -8.70
CA ALA A 112 -16.11 6.19 -9.72
C ALA A 112 -15.46 6.29 -11.11
N GLN A 113 -14.62 7.31 -11.37
CA GLN A 113 -13.96 7.50 -12.66
C GLN A 113 -12.44 7.34 -12.56
N LYS A 114 -11.80 8.03 -11.59
CA LYS A 114 -10.35 8.12 -11.46
C LYS A 114 -9.91 8.09 -9.99
N GLY A 115 -10.26 7.02 -9.29
CA GLY A 115 -9.70 6.73 -7.96
C GLY A 115 -8.20 6.54 -8.05
N ARG A 116 -7.44 7.10 -7.11
CA ARG A 116 -6.01 6.82 -6.96
C ARG A 116 -5.86 5.45 -6.31
N SER A 117 -5.09 4.56 -6.93
CA SER A 117 -4.82 3.26 -6.30
C SER A 117 -3.95 3.42 -5.05
N CYS A 118 -4.05 2.47 -4.12
CA CYS A 118 -3.29 2.47 -2.87
C CYS A 118 -1.78 2.61 -3.13
N VAL A 119 -1.29 1.99 -4.21
CA VAL A 119 0.13 1.96 -4.57
C VAL A 119 0.67 3.26 -5.15
N LEU A 120 -0.21 4.22 -5.41
CA LEU A 120 0.21 5.58 -5.69
C LEU A 120 0.71 6.28 -4.42
N CYS A 121 0.30 5.83 -3.23
CA CYS A 121 0.71 6.46 -1.98
C CYS A 121 1.45 5.51 -1.04
N HIS A 122 1.33 4.19 -1.21
CA HIS A 122 1.90 3.18 -0.33
C HIS A 122 2.78 2.17 -1.07
N ASN A 123 3.83 1.70 -0.41
CA ASN A 123 4.64 0.57 -0.85
C ASN A 123 4.05 -0.74 -0.32
N LEU A 124 3.63 -1.60 -1.24
CA LEU A 124 3.07 -2.93 -0.95
C LEU A 124 4.05 -3.93 -0.32
N HIS A 125 5.36 -3.83 -0.63
CA HIS A 125 6.33 -4.75 -0.04
C HIS A 125 6.94 -4.20 1.25
N GLY A 126 7.40 -2.96 1.18
CA GLY A 126 8.16 -2.35 2.25
C GLY A 126 8.67 -0.97 1.86
N GLY A 127 9.07 -0.22 2.86
CA GLY A 127 9.64 1.11 2.68
C GLY A 127 10.36 1.57 3.93
N THR A 128 10.66 2.85 3.94
CA THR A 128 11.38 3.55 5.00
C THR A 128 10.45 4.43 5.84
N ASN A 129 9.31 4.81 5.27
CA ASN A 129 8.34 5.70 5.90
C ASN A 129 7.28 4.92 6.67
N ASP A 130 6.80 5.55 7.75
CA ASP A 130 5.65 5.09 8.52
C ASP A 130 4.43 4.88 7.63
N ALA A 131 3.57 3.93 8.05
CA ALA A 131 2.41 3.49 7.28
C ALA A 131 2.74 3.10 5.82
N LEU A 132 4.00 2.76 5.54
CA LEU A 132 4.51 2.36 4.23
C LEU A 132 4.30 3.42 3.15
N ILE A 133 4.26 4.70 3.51
CA ILE A 133 4.05 5.77 2.54
C ILE A 133 5.19 5.79 1.51
N ALA A 134 4.86 5.78 0.23
CA ALA A 134 5.83 5.75 -0.85
C ALA A 134 6.68 7.02 -0.87
N GLU A 135 7.98 6.88 -1.11
CA GLU A 135 8.90 8.03 -1.26
C GLU A 135 8.68 8.75 -2.60
N SER A 136 8.15 8.03 -3.58
CA SER A 136 7.97 8.52 -4.93
C SER A 136 6.89 7.75 -5.67
N VAL A 137 6.31 8.40 -6.67
CA VAL A 137 5.33 7.84 -7.59
C VAL A 137 5.89 7.85 -8.99
N THR A 138 5.62 6.78 -9.74
CA THR A 138 5.99 6.69 -11.15
C THR A 138 4.81 7.14 -12.01
N PHE A 139 5.03 8.15 -12.84
CA PHE A 139 4.05 8.66 -13.78
C PHE A 139 4.64 8.65 -15.20
N GLY A 140 4.28 7.65 -16.00
CA GLY A 140 4.97 7.36 -17.25
C GLY A 140 6.46 7.09 -16.99
N SER A 141 7.35 7.87 -17.60
CA SER A 141 8.81 7.77 -17.38
C SER A 141 9.31 8.62 -16.21
N TRP A 142 8.44 9.37 -15.52
CA TRP A 142 8.84 10.35 -14.52
C TRP A 142 8.69 9.76 -13.11
N LYS A 143 9.75 9.82 -12.31
CA LYS A 143 9.71 9.46 -10.88
C LYS A 143 9.57 10.75 -10.07
N LEU A 144 8.38 10.98 -9.53
CA LEU A 144 8.06 12.19 -8.78
C LEU A 144 8.12 11.91 -7.28
N PRO A 145 8.81 12.74 -6.47
CA PRO A 145 8.84 12.53 -5.03
C PRO A 145 7.44 12.76 -4.42
N LEU A 146 7.06 11.89 -3.50
CA LEU A 146 5.90 12.05 -2.63
C LEU A 146 6.43 12.47 -1.26
N LYS A 147 6.32 13.77 -0.95
CA LYS A 147 6.85 14.33 0.29
C LYS A 147 5.75 14.36 1.33
N PHE A 148 5.60 13.28 2.09
CA PHE A 148 4.77 13.27 3.28
C PHE A 148 5.57 13.77 4.48
N VAL A 149 4.96 14.65 5.27
CA VAL A 149 5.52 15.13 6.54
C VAL A 149 4.43 15.00 7.61
N PRO A 150 4.59 14.10 8.61
CA PRO A 150 3.61 13.94 9.67
C PRO A 150 3.62 15.15 10.63
N SER A 151 2.49 15.39 11.28
CA SER A 151 2.34 16.31 12.42
C SER A 151 1.61 15.61 13.56
N GLU A 152 1.59 16.21 14.75
CA GLU A 152 0.93 15.62 15.93
C GLU A 152 -0.53 15.22 15.65
N ASN A 153 -1.28 16.09 14.98
CA ASN A 153 -2.71 15.87 14.70
C ASN A 153 -3.02 15.60 13.23
N GLY A 154 -2.03 15.50 12.35
CA GLY A 154 -2.26 15.25 10.93
C GLY A 154 -0.96 15.18 10.12
N GLY A 155 -0.85 16.01 9.09
CA GLY A 155 0.37 16.07 8.29
C GLY A 155 0.23 16.91 7.04
N SER A 156 1.22 16.82 6.17
CA SER A 156 1.23 17.47 4.87
C SER A 156 1.72 16.51 3.78
N CYS A 157 1.18 16.68 2.58
CA CYS A 157 1.59 15.95 1.39
C CYS A 157 1.93 16.95 0.29
N ALA A 158 3.13 16.86 -0.27
CA ALA A 158 3.49 17.58 -1.49
C ALA A 158 3.85 16.58 -2.60
N PRO A 159 3.00 16.38 -3.61
CA PRO A 159 3.42 15.68 -4.80
C PRO A 159 4.30 16.62 -5.63
N GLY A 160 5.29 16.04 -6.31
CA GLY A 160 6.41 16.76 -6.91
C GLY A 160 6.10 17.92 -7.88
N CYS A 161 4.85 18.12 -8.32
CA CYS A 161 4.49 19.13 -9.33
C CYS A 161 3.47 20.19 -8.87
N HIS A 162 2.82 20.06 -7.71
CA HIS A 162 1.82 21.03 -7.25
C HIS A 162 2.02 21.46 -5.80
N ARG A 163 1.28 22.49 -5.37
CA ARG A 163 1.40 23.04 -4.02
C ARG A 163 1.14 21.97 -2.96
N PRO A 164 1.91 21.96 -1.86
CA PRO A 164 1.63 21.10 -0.71
C PRO A 164 0.22 21.32 -0.17
N ALA A 165 -0.41 20.24 0.29
CA ALA A 165 -1.65 20.27 1.04
C ALA A 165 -1.39 19.83 2.48
N THR A 166 -2.06 20.46 3.44
CA THR A 166 -2.03 20.13 4.86
C THR A 166 -3.39 19.59 5.30
N TYR A 167 -3.39 18.80 6.37
CA TYR A 167 -4.61 18.38 7.05
C TYR A 167 -4.37 18.28 8.57
N ASP A 168 -5.43 18.49 9.34
CA ASP A 168 -5.41 18.37 10.80
C ASP A 168 -6.74 17.81 11.32
N ARG A 169 -6.66 16.76 12.15
CA ARG A 169 -7.83 16.08 12.71
C ARG A 169 -8.61 16.91 13.73
N LYS A 170 -7.97 17.90 14.37
CA LYS A 170 -8.56 18.76 15.41
C LYS A 170 -8.85 20.19 14.91
N ALA A 171 -8.08 20.69 13.95
CA ALA A 171 -8.21 22.04 13.39
C ALA A 171 -8.30 22.03 11.85
N PRO A 172 -9.41 21.53 11.28
CA PRO A 172 -9.53 21.31 9.84
C PRO A 172 -9.41 22.58 9.00
N GLY A 173 -8.95 22.45 7.76
CA GLY A 173 -8.87 23.55 6.81
C GLY A 173 -7.82 24.62 7.11
N LYS A 174 -6.97 24.40 8.13
CA LYS A 174 -5.84 25.30 8.43
C LYS A 174 -4.80 25.16 7.32
N LYS A 175 -4.75 26.16 6.45
CA LYS A 175 -3.65 26.35 5.50
C LYS A 175 -2.41 26.79 6.30
N PRO A 176 -1.22 26.31 5.93
CA PRO A 176 0.03 26.79 6.55
C PRO A 176 0.21 28.29 6.32
#